data_AF-A0A212K4F0-F1
#
_entry.id   AF-A0A212K4F0-F1
#
_cell.length_a   1.000
_cell.length_b   1.000
_cell.length_c   1.000
_cell.angle_alpha   90.00
_cell.angle_beta   90.00
_cell.angle_gamma   90.00
#
_symmetry.space_group_name_H-M   'P 1'
#
loop_
_entity.id
_entity.type
_entity.pdbx_description
1 polymer ?
#
loop_
_entity_poly.entity_id
_entity_poly.type
_entity_poly.pdbx_seq_one_letter_code
_entity_poly.pdbx_strand_id
1 'polypeptide(L)'
;MISQIIKKDKCIKKGEYLHIDLQIKMPPFHIAENEYITLTPLLAVGEYKKELPYFLINGKSRHKGYKQMVRSVGKKTVSSVYNIYKAINGSKSFSCTYSVQINYENWMNEAQIQMIVQ
;
A
#
# COMPACT_ATOMS: atom_id res chain seq x y z
N MET A 1 -1.05 -1.56 -20.11
CA MET A 1 -0.39 -2.79 -19.62
C MET A 1 0.32 -2.43 -18.32
N ILE A 2 -0.33 -2.62 -17.17
CA ILE A 2 0.30 -2.38 -15.86
C ILE A 2 1.29 -3.53 -15.67
N SER A 3 2.58 -3.23 -15.80
CA SER A 3 3.65 -4.14 -15.39
C SER A 3 3.44 -4.57 -13.94
N GLN A 4 3.80 -5.80 -13.59
CA GLN A 4 3.64 -6.35 -12.24
C GLN A 4 4.09 -5.34 -11.18
N ILE A 5 3.13 -4.80 -10.43
CA ILE A 5 3.35 -3.78 -9.39
C ILE A 5 4.17 -4.39 -8.25
N ILE A 6 3.92 -5.66 -7.92
CA ILE A 6 4.71 -6.45 -6.98
C ILE A 6 5.89 -7.05 -7.74
N LYS A 7 7.11 -6.67 -7.34
CA LYS A 7 8.35 -7.26 -7.86
C LYS A 7 8.75 -8.52 -7.08
N LYS A 8 8.49 -8.51 -5.78
CA LYS A 8 8.81 -9.60 -4.86
C LYS A 8 7.89 -9.53 -3.66
N ASP A 9 7.46 -10.66 -3.16
CA ASP A 9 6.71 -10.80 -1.93
C ASP A 9 7.30 -11.90 -1.05
N LYS A 10 7.08 -11.79 0.26
CA LYS A 10 7.45 -12.80 1.25
C LYS A 10 6.45 -12.76 2.39
N CYS A 11 5.80 -13.89 2.66
CA CYS A 11 4.92 -14.07 3.80
C CYS A 11 5.56 -15.07 4.76
N ILE A 12 5.73 -14.70 6.03
CA ILE A 12 6.34 -15.56 7.06
C ILE A 12 5.48 -15.54 8.31
N LYS A 13 5.00 -16.72 8.73
CA LYS A 13 4.40 -16.88 10.05
C LYS A 13 5.48 -16.85 11.14
N LYS A 14 5.30 -16.03 12.16
CA LYS A 14 6.12 -15.97 13.38
C LYS A 14 5.21 -15.94 14.60
N GLY A 15 5.06 -17.09 15.27
CA GLY A 15 4.08 -17.25 16.35
C GLY A 15 2.66 -16.98 15.85
N GLU A 16 1.96 -16.08 16.54
CA GLU A 16 0.57 -15.67 16.25
C GLU A 16 0.45 -14.61 15.16
N TYR A 17 1.56 -14.22 14.52
CA TYR A 17 1.57 -13.16 13.53
C TYR A 17 2.04 -13.64 12.16
N LEU A 18 1.43 -13.08 11.12
CA LEU A 18 1.92 -13.15 9.75
C LEU A 18 2.66 -11.86 9.42
N HIS A 19 3.94 -11.99 9.09
CA HIS A 19 4.76 -10.90 8.56
C HIS A 19 4.72 -10.94 7.03
N ILE A 20 4.35 -9.82 6.44
CA ILE A 20 4.22 -9.68 4.99
C ILE A 20 5.19 -8.59 4.55
N ASP A 21 6.16 -8.97 3.72
CA ASP A 21 7.15 -8.07 3.12
C ASP A 21 6.96 -8.03 1.60
N LEU A 22 6.70 -6.85 1.03
CA LEU A 22 6.56 -6.65 -0.41
C LEU A 22 7.60 -5.67 -0.93
N GLN A 23 8.15 -5.94 -2.10
CA GLN A 23 8.89 -5.00 -2.91
C GLN A 23 7.99 -4.53 -4.05
N ILE A 24 7.60 -3.26 -3.99
CA ILE A 24 6.69 -2.65 -4.95
C ILE A 24 7.49 -1.75 -5.88
N LYS A 25 7.25 -1.84 -7.19
CA LYS A 25 7.83 -0.96 -8.18
C LYS A 25 6.77 -0.58 -9.21
N MET A 26 6.57 0.72 -9.42
CA MET A 26 5.68 1.21 -10.47
C MET A 26 6.42 2.21 -11.37
N PRO A 27 6.16 2.16 -12.70
CA PRO A 27 6.56 3.24 -13.58
C PRO A 27 5.83 4.54 -13.21
N PRO A 28 6.24 5.69 -13.76
CA PRO A 28 5.44 6.91 -13.65
C PRO A 28 4.05 6.68 -14.25
N PHE A 29 3.02 7.26 -13.65
CA PHE A 29 1.66 7.23 -14.18
C PHE A 29 1.02 8.61 -14.01
N HIS A 30 0.00 8.90 -14.81
CA HIS A 30 -0.67 10.19 -14.71
C HIS A 30 -1.82 10.12 -13.70
N ILE A 31 -1.85 11.08 -12.77
CA ILE A 31 -3.00 11.35 -11.91
C ILE A 31 -3.28 12.85 -12.03
N ALA A 32 -4.54 13.21 -12.30
CA ALA A 32 -4.97 14.60 -12.35
C ALA A 32 -4.62 15.32 -11.04
N GLU A 33 -4.36 16.63 -11.11
CA GLU A 33 -3.62 17.33 -10.04
C GLU A 33 -4.22 17.21 -8.63
N ASN A 34 -5.55 17.18 -8.53
CA ASN A 34 -6.29 17.11 -7.27
C ASN A 34 -6.84 15.71 -6.96
N GLU A 35 -6.65 14.76 -7.87
CA GLU A 35 -7.13 13.39 -7.75
C GLU A 35 -6.13 12.50 -7.00
N TYR A 36 -6.58 11.30 -6.68
CA TYR A 36 -5.75 10.23 -6.15
C TYR A 36 -6.23 8.87 -6.65
N ILE A 37 -5.35 7.89 -6.53
CA ILE A 37 -5.70 6.49 -6.60
C ILE A 37 -5.18 5.80 -5.34
N THR A 38 -5.83 4.71 -4.95
CA THR A 38 -5.37 3.84 -3.87
C THR A 38 -4.80 2.56 -4.44
N LEU A 39 -3.67 2.14 -3.88
CA LEU A 39 -3.06 0.85 -4.16
C LEU A 39 -3.16 0.01 -2.90
N THR A 40 -4.03 -0.98 -2.91
CA THR A 40 -4.39 -1.79 -1.74
C THR A 40 -3.83 -3.20 -1.91
N PRO A 41 -2.84 -3.60 -1.09
CA PRO A 41 -2.43 -5.00 -1.03
C PRO A 41 -3.57 -5.82 -0.43
N LEU A 42 -3.92 -6.91 -1.10
CA LEU A 42 -4.98 -7.83 -0.70
C LEU A 42 -4.37 -9.20 -0.46
N LEU A 43 -4.54 -9.75 0.74
CA LEU A 43 -4.26 -11.16 1.00
C LEU A 43 -5.51 -11.98 0.70
N ALA A 44 -5.44 -12.93 -0.22
CA ALA A 44 -6.61 -13.67 -0.69
C ALA A 44 -6.37 -15.16 -0.95
N VAL A 45 -7.36 -15.99 -0.61
CA VAL A 45 -7.48 -17.41 -1.01
C VAL A 45 -8.96 -17.76 -1.17
N GLY A 46 -9.37 -18.16 -2.37
CA GLY A 46 -10.79 -18.38 -2.68
C GLY A 46 -11.65 -17.16 -2.30
N GLU A 47 -12.64 -17.36 -1.43
CA GLU A 47 -13.53 -16.32 -0.92
C GLU A 47 -12.95 -15.51 0.25
N TYR A 48 -11.88 -16.00 0.91
CA TYR A 48 -11.24 -15.28 2.00
C TYR A 48 -10.38 -14.15 1.45
N LYS A 49 -10.64 -12.94 1.94
CA LYS A 49 -9.99 -11.71 1.51
C LYS A 49 -9.72 -10.83 2.71
N LYS A 50 -8.51 -10.27 2.81
CA LYS A 50 -8.14 -9.30 3.84
C LYS A 50 -7.35 -8.16 3.21
N GLU A 51 -7.94 -6.97 3.25
CA GLU A 51 -7.28 -5.74 2.85
C GLU A 51 -6.19 -5.36 3.87
N LEU A 52 -5.05 -4.94 3.35
CA LEU A 52 -3.93 -4.46 4.14
C LEU A 52 -3.82 -2.94 3.98
N PRO A 53 -3.13 -2.23 4.91
CA PRO A 53 -2.93 -0.79 4.81
C PRO A 53 -2.46 -0.36 3.42
N TYR A 54 -3.19 0.57 2.82
CA TYR A 54 -3.03 0.94 1.42
C TYR A 54 -1.98 2.04 1.21
N PHE A 55 -1.53 2.20 -0.02
CA PHE A 55 -0.74 3.33 -0.46
C PHE A 55 -1.67 4.38 -1.07
N LEU A 56 -1.48 5.63 -0.69
CA LEU A 56 -2.16 6.74 -1.31
C LEU A 56 -1.27 7.30 -2.42
N ILE A 57 -1.77 7.36 -3.64
CA ILE A 57 -1.02 7.93 -4.73
C ILE A 57 -1.73 9.21 -5.19
N ASN A 58 -1.10 10.35 -4.90
CA ASN A 58 -1.70 11.65 -5.11
C ASN A 58 -1.24 12.28 -6.42
N GLY A 59 -2.15 13.01 -7.07
CA GLY A 59 -1.81 14.04 -8.04
C GLY A 59 -0.95 15.15 -7.41
N LYS A 60 -0.35 15.98 -8.26
CA LYS A 60 0.67 16.97 -7.85
C LYS A 60 0.17 17.95 -6.78
N SER A 61 -1.01 18.54 -6.96
CA SER A 61 -1.57 19.56 -6.07
C SER A 61 -2.08 18.92 -4.78
N ARG A 62 -2.75 17.77 -4.86
CA ARG A 62 -3.14 16.97 -3.68
C ARG A 62 -1.93 16.53 -2.85
N HIS A 63 -0.83 16.12 -3.48
CA HIS A 63 0.39 15.72 -2.77
C HIS A 63 1.05 16.89 -2.03
N LYS A 64 0.94 18.13 -2.56
CA LYS A 64 1.36 19.33 -1.82
C LYS A 64 0.53 19.52 -0.56
N GLY A 65 -0.80 19.38 -0.64
CA GLY A 65 -1.71 19.45 0.51
C GLY A 65 -1.39 18.39 1.57
N TYR A 66 -1.18 17.13 1.16
CA TYR A 66 -0.73 16.08 2.07
C TYR A 66 0.56 16.45 2.82
N LYS A 67 1.58 16.99 2.13
CA LYS A 67 2.83 17.42 2.78
C LYS A 67 2.60 18.57 3.77
N GLN A 68 1.67 19.48 3.51
CA GLN A 68 1.31 20.54 4.46
C GLN A 68 0.65 19.94 5.70
N MET A 69 -0.35 19.07 5.53
CA MET A 69 -1.01 18.38 6.65
C MET A 69 0.01 17.61 7.51
N VAL A 70 0.93 16.86 6.90
CA VAL A 70 1.99 16.15 7.62
C VAL A 70 2.89 17.09 8.42
N ARG A 71 3.18 18.30 7.91
CA ARG A 71 3.95 19.31 8.65
C ARG A 71 3.16 19.89 9.82
N SER A 72 1.85 20.02 9.68
CA SER A 72 0.98 20.60 10.70
C SER A 72 0.68 19.64 11.85
N VAL A 73 0.32 18.38 11.55
CA VAL A 73 -0.16 17.42 12.57
C VAL A 73 0.75 16.20 12.76
N GLY A 74 1.83 16.11 11.98
CA GLY A 74 2.76 14.98 12.01
C GLY A 74 2.32 13.78 11.16
N LYS A 75 3.31 13.05 10.60
CA LYS A 75 3.05 11.90 9.72
C LYS A 75 2.28 10.77 10.41
N LYS A 76 2.61 10.47 11.68
CA LYS A 76 1.98 9.37 12.44
C LYS A 76 0.47 9.60 12.59
N THR A 77 0.07 10.82 12.92
CA THR A 77 -1.34 11.23 13.05
C THR A 77 -2.08 11.02 11.74
N VAL A 78 -1.52 11.50 10.62
CA VAL A 78 -2.10 11.30 9.29
C VAL A 78 -2.21 9.81 8.94
N SER A 79 -1.13 9.05 9.06
CA SER A 79 -1.12 7.62 8.70
C SER A 79 -2.09 6.80 9.54
N SER A 80 -2.23 7.10 10.84
CA SER A 80 -3.14 6.40 11.74
C SER A 80 -4.61 6.65 11.39
N VAL A 81 -5.01 7.91 11.22
CA VAL A 81 -6.40 8.28 10.94
C VAL A 81 -6.91 7.70 9.63
N TYR A 82 -6.04 7.62 8.62
CA TYR A 82 -6.44 7.22 7.27
C TYR A 82 -5.98 5.81 6.89
N ASN A 83 -5.32 5.07 7.79
CA ASN A 83 -4.70 3.76 7.50
C ASN A 83 -3.77 3.77 6.27
N ILE A 84 -3.09 4.90 6.02
CA ILE A 84 -2.18 5.07 4.89
C ILE A 84 -0.80 4.54 5.26
N TYR A 85 -0.34 3.52 4.56
CA TYR A 85 1.03 3.05 4.66
C TYR A 85 2.02 4.10 4.14
N LYS A 86 1.77 4.63 2.93
CA LYS A 86 2.63 5.64 2.31
C LYS A 86 1.88 6.48 1.29
N ALA A 87 2.17 7.79 1.27
CA ALA A 87 1.72 8.69 0.22
C ALA A 87 2.80 8.91 -0.85
N ILE A 88 2.43 8.81 -2.14
CA ILE A 88 3.33 8.89 -3.29
C ILE A 88 2.86 10.02 -4.21
N ASN A 89 3.78 10.66 -4.94
CA ASN A 89 3.43 11.60 -6.01
C ASN A 89 3.34 10.81 -7.32
N GLY A 90 2.18 10.81 -7.96
CA GLY A 90 1.94 10.03 -9.16
C GLY A 90 2.83 10.38 -10.35
N SER A 91 3.30 11.63 -10.42
CA SER A 91 4.15 12.10 -11.52
C SER A 91 5.58 11.55 -11.51
N LYS A 92 5.91 10.60 -10.62
CA LYS A 92 7.24 10.01 -10.48
C LYS A 92 7.13 8.50 -10.45
N SER A 93 8.12 7.83 -11.04
CA SER A 93 8.32 6.40 -10.76
C SER A 93 8.56 6.21 -9.27
N PHE A 94 8.16 5.06 -8.75
CA PHE A 94 8.45 4.74 -7.37
C PHE A 94 8.85 3.28 -7.19
N SER A 95 9.71 3.08 -6.19
CA SER A 95 10.07 1.77 -5.66
C SER A 95 10.06 1.88 -4.15
N CYS A 96 9.45 0.93 -3.46
CA CYS A 96 9.50 0.89 -2.00
C CYS A 96 9.34 -0.53 -1.46
N THR A 97 9.77 -0.69 -0.23
CA THR A 97 9.41 -1.83 0.60
C THR A 97 8.10 -1.55 1.34
N TYR A 98 7.31 -2.59 1.49
CA TYR A 98 6.12 -2.68 2.31
C TYR A 98 6.37 -3.74 3.36
N SER A 99 6.08 -3.45 4.62
CA SER A 99 6.19 -4.42 5.70
C SER A 99 5.02 -4.21 6.64
N VAL A 100 4.20 -5.24 6.83
CA VAL A 100 3.08 -5.22 7.78
C VAL A 100 3.09 -6.51 8.59
N GLN A 101 2.64 -6.38 9.83
CA GLN A 101 2.37 -7.50 10.72
C GLN A 101 0.87 -7.53 10.96
N ILE A 102 0.24 -8.69 10.76
CA ILE A 102 -1.16 -8.93 11.07
C ILE A 102 -1.28 -10.18 11.94
N ASN A 103 -2.39 -10.31 12.66
CA ASN A 103 -2.72 -11.57 13.33
C ASN A 103 -2.86 -12.66 12.27
N TYR A 104 -2.23 -13.79 12.52
CA TYR A 104 -2.29 -14.95 11.65
C TYR A 104 -3.62 -15.67 11.79
N GLU A 105 -4.18 -16.11 10.67
CA GLU A 105 -5.37 -16.95 10.60
C GLU A 105 -5.05 -18.16 9.71
N ASN A 106 -5.64 -19.32 9.99
CA ASN A 106 -5.27 -20.59 9.33
C ASN A 106 -5.39 -20.56 7.80
N TRP A 107 -6.37 -19.81 7.26
CA TRP A 107 -6.58 -19.67 5.82
C TRP A 107 -5.40 -18.97 5.13
N MET A 108 -4.59 -18.20 5.85
CA MET A 108 -3.48 -17.42 5.27
C MET A 108 -2.31 -18.28 4.78
N ASN A 109 -2.27 -19.57 5.10
CA ASN A 109 -1.20 -20.48 4.63
C ASN A 109 -1.15 -20.61 3.10
N GLU A 110 -2.31 -20.55 2.47
CA GLU A 110 -2.48 -20.71 1.02
C GLU A 110 -2.78 -19.37 0.33
N ALA A 111 -2.80 -18.29 1.10
CA ALA A 111 -3.17 -16.98 0.59
C ALA A 111 -2.05 -16.34 -0.21
N GLN A 112 -2.46 -15.66 -1.28
CA GLN A 112 -1.58 -14.93 -2.18
C GLN A 112 -1.81 -13.43 -2.00
N ILE A 113 -0.76 -12.65 -2.28
CA ILE A 113 -0.86 -11.20 -2.31
C ILE A 113 -1.27 -10.76 -3.71
N GLN A 114 -2.34 -9.99 -3.78
CA GLN A 114 -2.80 -9.29 -4.98
C GLN A 114 -2.71 -7.78 -4.74
N MET A 115 -2.68 -6.99 -5.82
CA MET A 115 -2.76 -5.53 -5.74
C MET A 115 -4.02 -5.05 -6.43
N ILE A 116 -4.85 -4.32 -5.70
CA ILE A 116 -6.01 -3.62 -6.24
C ILE A 116 -5.62 -2.16 -6.44
N VAL A 117 -5.92 -1.63 -7.63
CA VAL A 117 -5.81 -0.21 -7.96
C VAL A 117 -7.22 0.34 -8.09
N GLN A 118 -7.56 1.37 -7.32
CA GLN A 118 -8.87 2.04 -7.31
C GLN A 118 -8.69 3.55 -7.47
#